data_AF-A0A2R4TAI3-F1
#
_entry.id   AF-A0A2R4TAI3-F1
#
_cell.length_a   1.000
_cell.length_b   1.000
_cell.length_c   1.000
_cell.angle_alpha   90.00
_cell.angle_beta   90.00
_cell.angle_gamma   90.00
#
_symmetry.space_group_name_H-M   'P 1'
#
loop_
_entity.id
_entity.type
_entity.pdbx_description
1 polymer ?
#
loop_
_entity_poly.entity_id
_entity_poly.type
_entity_poly.pdbx_seq_one_letter_code
_entity_poly.pdbx_strand_id
1 'polypeptide(L)'
;MTDQDALRTTFSFAPPVNDAAAWHLQLDDLAAKITEAFPGASTSLGGDLGPRSADALSFEVPLGDGVWLEGLATTPYPEIGSVMVMQASAAEAAQFAAWLRDSIVPSPYLVHFTSELALNNGDDAYWVLPPHGSVAEIAQTLQQHIDSTDRL
;
A
#
# COMPACT_ATOMS: atom_id res chain seq x y z
N MET A 1 17.95 -8.15 14.14
CA MET A 1 17.03 -7.01 14.22
C MET A 1 15.67 -7.60 14.47
N THR A 2 15.10 -7.39 15.65
CA THR A 2 13.69 -7.68 15.91
C THR A 2 12.85 -6.64 15.19
N ASP A 3 11.66 -7.00 14.72
CA ASP A 3 10.74 -6.12 13.98
C ASP A 3 10.41 -4.81 14.76
N GLN A 4 10.57 -4.82 16.10
CA GLN A 4 10.46 -3.65 16.96
C GLN A 4 11.43 -2.48 16.65
N ASP A 5 12.58 -2.75 16.04
CA ASP A 5 13.58 -1.71 15.68
C ASP A 5 13.56 -1.37 14.18
N ALA A 6 12.61 -1.92 13.42
CA ALA A 6 12.50 -1.65 12.00
C ALA A 6 12.07 -0.20 11.76
N LEU A 7 12.67 0.46 10.76
CA LEU A 7 12.23 1.78 10.33
C LEU A 7 10.77 1.70 9.86
N ARG A 8 9.92 2.57 10.39
CA ARG A 8 8.50 2.65 10.04
C ARG A 8 8.28 3.88 9.16
N THR A 9 7.59 3.68 8.03
CA THR A 9 7.27 4.75 7.08
C THR A 9 5.92 4.48 6.45
N THR A 10 5.34 5.49 5.81
CA THR A 10 4.15 5.30 4.98
C THR A 10 4.58 4.80 3.61
N PHE A 11 4.05 3.66 3.17
CA PHE A 11 4.23 3.19 1.79
C PHE A 11 2.99 3.56 0.97
N SER A 12 3.21 4.08 -0.23
CA SER A 12 2.15 4.38 -1.19
C SER A 12 2.24 3.40 -2.35
N PHE A 13 1.19 2.63 -2.58
CA PHE A 13 1.03 1.71 -3.69
C PHE A 13 0.10 2.34 -4.73
N ALA A 14 0.51 2.30 -5.98
CA ALA A 14 -0.20 2.93 -7.08
C ALA A 14 -0.17 2.05 -8.35
N PRO A 15 -1.13 2.25 -9.27
CA PRO A 15 -1.07 1.68 -10.60
C PRO A 15 0.14 2.22 -11.38
N PRO A 16 0.49 1.61 -12.54
CA PRO A 16 1.58 2.08 -13.36
C PRO A 16 1.43 3.53 -13.79
N VAL A 17 2.55 4.26 -13.87
CA VAL A 17 2.58 5.69 -14.23
C VAL A 17 1.96 5.96 -15.61
N ASN A 18 2.01 4.99 -16.52
CA ASN A 18 1.45 5.11 -17.87
C ASN A 18 -0.02 4.69 -17.98
N ASP A 19 -0.62 4.12 -16.92
CA ASP A 19 -2.03 3.74 -16.87
C ASP A 19 -2.58 3.83 -15.44
N ALA A 20 -3.05 5.03 -15.08
CA ALA A 20 -3.55 5.32 -13.74
C ALA A 20 -4.89 4.62 -13.41
N ALA A 21 -5.58 4.03 -14.40
CA ALA A 21 -6.83 3.30 -14.21
C ALA A 21 -6.64 1.77 -14.21
N ALA A 22 -5.40 1.28 -14.32
CA ALA A 22 -5.10 -0.15 -14.51
C ALA A 22 -5.64 -1.10 -13.42
N TRP A 23 -5.90 -0.56 -12.22
CA TRP A 23 -6.49 -1.35 -11.12
C TRP A 23 -8.01 -1.40 -11.16
N HIS A 24 -8.66 -0.51 -11.93
CA HIS A 24 -10.09 -0.27 -11.91
C HIS A 24 -10.64 -0.13 -10.47
N LEU A 25 -9.94 0.63 -9.64
CA LEU A 25 -10.16 0.63 -8.19
C LEU A 25 -11.54 1.18 -7.84
N GLN A 26 -12.35 0.37 -7.14
CA GLN A 26 -13.64 0.76 -6.58
C GLN A 26 -13.55 0.61 -5.06
N LEU A 27 -13.79 1.69 -4.30
CA LEU A 27 -13.59 1.69 -2.85
C LEU A 27 -14.54 0.75 -2.11
N ASP A 28 -15.79 0.61 -2.56
CA ASP A 28 -16.75 -0.32 -1.97
C ASP A 28 -16.31 -1.79 -2.14
N ASP A 29 -15.83 -2.16 -3.34
CA ASP A 29 -15.32 -3.51 -3.61
C ASP A 29 -14.02 -3.78 -2.84
N LEU A 30 -13.13 -2.78 -2.76
CA LEU A 30 -11.92 -2.88 -1.95
C LEU A 30 -12.27 -3.10 -0.46
N ALA A 31 -13.23 -2.36 0.10
CA ALA A 31 -13.65 -2.52 1.48
C ALA A 31 -14.22 -3.93 1.76
N ALA A 32 -15.07 -4.42 0.85
CA ALA A 32 -15.61 -5.78 0.93
C ALA A 32 -14.49 -6.84 0.91
N LYS A 33 -13.54 -6.72 -0.02
CA LYS A 33 -12.43 -7.67 -0.13
C LYS A 33 -11.47 -7.61 1.05
N ILE A 34 -11.24 -6.43 1.65
CA ILE A 34 -10.43 -6.30 2.88
C ILE A 34 -11.10 -7.08 4.02
N THR A 35 -12.40 -6.84 4.25
CA THR A 35 -13.13 -7.49 5.36
C THR A 35 -13.30 -9.00 5.16
N GLU A 36 -13.33 -9.48 3.92
CA GLU A 36 -13.31 -10.91 3.60
C GLU A 36 -11.94 -11.55 3.85
N ALA A 37 -10.86 -10.90 3.42
CA ALA A 37 -9.51 -11.45 3.47
C ALA A 37 -8.84 -11.38 4.84
N PHE A 38 -9.17 -10.37 5.65
CA PHE A 38 -8.56 -10.11 6.95
C PHE A 38 -9.61 -10.18 8.07
N PRO A 39 -9.79 -11.36 8.72
CA PRO A 39 -10.76 -11.51 9.79
C PRO A 39 -10.52 -10.53 10.94
N GLY A 40 -11.52 -9.69 11.24
CA GLY A 40 -11.41 -8.64 12.26
C GLY A 40 -10.95 -7.28 11.73
N ALA A 41 -10.71 -7.17 10.42
CA ALA A 41 -10.47 -5.87 9.79
C ALA A 41 -11.68 -4.95 9.90
N SER A 42 -11.39 -3.65 9.93
CA SER A 42 -12.40 -2.59 9.91
C SER A 42 -12.17 -1.69 8.69
N THR A 43 -13.25 -1.15 8.14
CA THR A 43 -13.21 -0.27 6.97
C THR A 43 -14.22 0.85 7.16
N SER A 44 -13.83 2.07 6.84
CA SER A 44 -14.70 3.24 6.89
C SER A 44 -14.55 4.07 5.63
N LEU A 45 -15.64 4.20 4.88
CA LEU A 45 -15.71 5.13 3.76
C LEU A 45 -15.83 6.55 4.28
N GLY A 46 -15.02 7.44 3.73
CA GLY A 46 -15.05 8.87 3.98
C GLY A 46 -15.17 9.64 2.67
N GLY A 47 -15.78 10.82 2.73
CA GLY A 47 -15.77 11.80 1.65
C GLY A 47 -15.18 13.11 2.17
N ASP A 48 -14.36 13.76 1.34
CA ASP A 48 -13.67 15.05 1.57
C ASP A 48 -12.38 14.99 2.41
N LEU A 49 -11.36 14.26 1.92
CA LEU A 49 -9.97 14.55 2.28
C LEU A 49 -9.38 15.57 1.29
N GLY A 50 -9.33 16.85 1.69
CA GLY A 50 -8.65 17.92 0.96
C GLY A 50 -9.56 18.88 0.17
N PRO A 51 -8.98 19.82 -0.59
CA PRO A 51 -9.72 20.90 -1.27
C PRO A 51 -10.50 20.44 -2.52
N ARG A 52 -10.33 19.18 -2.94
CA ARG A 52 -11.14 18.53 -3.98
C ARG A 52 -11.80 17.32 -3.34
N SER A 53 -13.12 17.16 -3.53
CA SER A 53 -13.83 15.96 -3.12
C SER A 53 -13.21 14.76 -3.81
N ALA A 54 -12.45 13.98 -3.04
CA ALA A 54 -11.96 12.67 -3.42
C ALA A 54 -12.58 11.67 -2.44
N ASP A 55 -13.11 10.59 -2.97
CA ASP A 55 -13.60 9.51 -2.14
C ASP A 55 -12.40 8.80 -1.51
N ALA A 56 -12.55 8.44 -0.24
CA ALA A 56 -11.50 7.82 0.54
C ALA A 56 -12.06 6.64 1.35
N LEU A 57 -11.19 5.66 1.60
CA LEU A 57 -11.47 4.51 2.43
C LEU A 57 -10.33 4.37 3.43
N SER A 58 -10.61 4.59 4.71
CA SER A 58 -9.69 4.19 5.77
C SER A 58 -9.95 2.74 6.15
N PHE A 59 -8.89 2.01 6.48
CA PHE A 59 -8.98 0.63 6.91
C PHE A 59 -7.94 0.29 7.97
N GLU A 60 -8.26 -0.70 8.78
CA GLU A 60 -7.34 -1.33 9.73
C GLU A 60 -7.38 -2.83 9.51
N VAL A 61 -6.22 -3.45 9.30
CA VAL A 61 -6.12 -4.91 9.11
C VAL A 61 -5.24 -5.54 10.19
N PRO A 62 -5.69 -6.61 10.86
CA PRO A 62 -4.85 -7.36 11.77
C PRO A 62 -3.85 -8.21 11.00
N LEU A 63 -2.57 -8.14 11.37
CA LEU A 63 -1.48 -8.94 10.78
C LEU A 63 -1.10 -10.16 11.65
N GLY A 64 -1.74 -10.33 12.80
CA GLY A 64 -1.41 -11.36 13.79
C GLY A 64 -0.60 -10.82 14.96
N ASP A 65 -0.51 -11.61 16.04
CA ASP A 65 0.27 -11.28 17.25
C ASP A 65 -0.01 -9.89 17.87
N GLY A 66 -1.24 -9.39 17.68
CA GLY A 66 -1.67 -8.08 18.17
C GLY A 66 -1.19 -6.88 17.33
N VAL A 67 -0.54 -7.13 16.19
CA VAL A 67 -0.12 -6.10 15.23
C VAL A 67 -1.28 -5.72 14.33
N TRP A 68 -1.47 -4.41 14.16
CA TRP A 68 -2.46 -3.81 13.29
C TRP A 68 -1.80 -2.90 12.28
N LEU A 69 -2.26 -2.98 11.04
CA LEU A 69 -1.83 -2.12 9.96
C LEU A 69 -2.96 -1.16 9.60
N GLU A 70 -2.67 0.12 9.70
CA GLU A 70 -3.58 1.18 9.27
C GLU A 70 -3.29 1.55 7.81
N GLY A 71 -4.33 1.85 7.06
CA GLY A 71 -4.18 2.29 5.68
C GLY A 71 -5.31 3.16 5.18
N LEU A 72 -5.05 3.77 4.02
CA LEU A 72 -5.93 4.70 3.36
C LEU A 72 -5.89 4.46 1.85
N ALA A 73 -7.04 4.16 1.26
CA ALA A 73 -7.21 4.18 -0.18
C ALA A 73 -7.92 5.46 -0.61
N THR A 74 -7.52 6.03 -1.73
CA THR A 74 -8.13 7.25 -2.27
C THR A 74 -8.38 7.08 -3.77
N THR A 75 -9.51 7.62 -4.24
CA THR A 75 -9.84 7.68 -5.67
C THR A 75 -10.14 9.12 -6.07
N PRO A 76 -9.14 9.88 -6.59
CA PRO A 76 -9.39 11.24 -7.07
C PRO A 76 -10.34 11.31 -8.27
N TYR A 77 -10.45 10.22 -9.03
CA TYR A 77 -11.42 10.02 -10.11
C TYR A 77 -11.90 8.57 -10.07
N PRO A 78 -13.07 8.23 -10.65
CA PRO A 78 -13.51 6.84 -10.74
C PRO A 78 -12.43 5.94 -11.36
N GLU A 79 -12.23 4.75 -10.79
CA GLU A 79 -11.25 3.72 -11.22
C GLU A 79 -9.77 4.07 -11.04
N ILE A 80 -9.45 5.35 -10.80
CA ILE A 80 -8.09 5.84 -10.58
C ILE A 80 -7.89 6.01 -9.09
N GLY A 81 -6.98 5.23 -8.50
CA GLY A 81 -6.71 5.34 -7.08
C GLY A 81 -5.37 4.77 -6.65
N SER A 82 -5.01 5.09 -5.41
CA SER A 82 -3.81 4.62 -4.74
C SER A 82 -4.17 4.10 -3.36
N VAL A 83 -3.38 3.16 -2.85
CA VAL A 83 -3.53 2.60 -1.50
C VAL A 83 -2.26 2.87 -0.71
N MET A 84 -2.42 3.48 0.46
CA MET A 84 -1.33 3.74 1.38
C MET A 84 -1.46 2.85 2.61
N VAL A 85 -0.33 2.40 3.13
CA VAL A 85 -0.23 1.77 4.44
C VAL A 85 0.66 2.64 5.32
N MET A 86 0.13 3.02 6.48
CA MET A 86 0.70 4.08 7.33
C MET A 86 1.60 3.49 8.39
N GLN A 87 2.73 4.17 8.64
CA GLN A 87 3.66 3.85 9.73
C GLN A 87 3.97 2.35 9.85
N ALA A 88 4.32 1.71 8.73
CA ALA A 88 4.55 0.28 8.63
C ALA A 88 6.04 -0.04 8.47
N SER A 89 6.47 -1.16 9.03
CA SER A 89 7.75 -1.78 8.66
C SER A 89 7.65 -2.38 7.25
N ALA A 90 8.80 -2.65 6.61
CA ALA A 90 8.82 -3.34 5.32
C ALA A 90 8.14 -4.72 5.38
N ALA A 91 8.24 -5.44 6.50
CA ALA A 91 7.64 -6.75 6.67
C ALA A 91 6.11 -6.68 6.81
N GLU A 92 5.60 -5.71 7.57
CA GLU A 92 4.16 -5.48 7.74
C GLU A 92 3.52 -5.03 6.42
N ALA A 93 4.13 -4.04 5.76
CA ALA A 93 3.65 -3.55 4.47
C ALA A 93 3.66 -4.64 3.38
N ALA A 94 4.64 -5.55 3.41
CA ALA A 94 4.74 -6.64 2.45
C ALA A 94 3.57 -7.64 2.53
N GLN A 95 3.02 -7.88 3.72
CA GLN A 95 1.87 -8.77 3.89
C GLN A 95 0.65 -8.22 3.16
N PHE A 96 0.36 -6.92 3.36
CA PHE A 96 -0.73 -6.26 2.66
C PHE A 96 -0.46 -6.11 1.15
N ALA A 97 0.77 -5.75 0.78
CA ALA A 97 1.18 -5.59 -0.62
C ALA A 97 1.07 -6.90 -1.42
N ALA A 98 1.40 -8.04 -0.81
CA ALA A 98 1.19 -9.35 -1.43
C ALA A 98 -0.28 -9.60 -1.72
N TRP A 99 -1.16 -9.37 -0.73
CA TRP A 99 -2.60 -9.52 -0.91
C TRP A 99 -3.16 -8.57 -1.98
N LEU A 100 -2.74 -7.30 -1.96
CA LEU A 100 -3.14 -6.29 -2.95
C LEU A 100 -2.77 -6.74 -4.36
N ARG A 101 -1.51 -7.15 -4.56
CA ARG A 101 -0.99 -7.66 -5.83
C ARG A 101 -1.78 -8.88 -6.31
N ASP A 102 -2.07 -9.82 -5.42
CA ASP A 102 -2.61 -11.12 -5.80
C ASP A 102 -4.14 -11.13 -5.91
N SER A 103 -4.85 -10.18 -5.27
CA SER A 103 -6.32 -10.19 -5.14
C SER A 103 -7.03 -9.03 -5.82
N ILE A 104 -6.35 -7.90 -6.02
CA ILE A 104 -6.94 -6.66 -6.54
C ILE A 104 -6.37 -6.30 -7.89
N VAL A 105 -5.07 -6.52 -8.07
CA VAL A 105 -4.32 -5.93 -9.17
C VAL A 105 -4.05 -6.95 -10.28
N PRO A 106 -4.39 -6.68 -11.55
CA PRO A 106 -4.08 -7.59 -12.65
C PRO A 106 -2.56 -7.81 -12.87
N SER A 107 -2.17 -9.00 -13.33
CA SER A 107 -0.77 -9.36 -13.65
C SER A 107 -0.27 -8.68 -14.94
N PRO A 108 1.06 -8.44 -15.13
CA PRO A 108 2.17 -8.90 -14.29
C PRO A 108 2.91 -7.86 -13.44
N TYR A 109 2.90 -6.56 -13.74
CA TYR A 109 3.77 -5.59 -13.04
C TYR A 109 3.02 -4.34 -12.57
N LEU A 110 1.75 -4.48 -12.21
CA LEU A 110 0.87 -3.32 -12.04
C LEU A 110 0.98 -2.60 -10.68
N VAL A 111 1.78 -3.09 -9.73
CA VAL A 111 1.96 -2.40 -8.44
C VAL A 111 3.27 -1.64 -8.42
N HIS A 112 3.17 -0.34 -8.65
CA HIS A 112 4.23 0.62 -8.38
C HIS A 112 4.13 1.07 -6.92
N PHE A 113 5.26 1.46 -6.34
CA PHE A 113 5.26 2.00 -4.98
C PHE A 113 6.35 3.04 -4.75
N THR A 114 6.15 3.85 -3.72
CA THR A 114 7.17 4.71 -3.12
C THR A 114 6.93 4.77 -1.60
N SER A 115 7.76 5.51 -0.87
CA SER A 115 7.61 5.74 0.56
C SER A 115 7.65 7.22 0.90
N GLU A 116 6.98 7.60 1.98
CA GLU A 116 7.07 8.95 2.56
C GLU A 116 8.53 9.33 2.87
N LEU A 117 9.36 8.38 3.30
CA LEU A 117 10.79 8.59 3.47
C LEU A 117 11.48 9.06 2.17
N ALA A 118 11.19 8.39 1.04
CA ALA A 118 11.76 8.76 -0.26
C ALA A 118 11.31 10.14 -0.70
N LEU A 119 10.01 10.40 -0.62
CA LEU A 119 9.45 11.71 -0.96
C LEU A 119 10.03 12.83 -0.11
N ASN A 120 10.22 12.61 1.20
CA ASN A 120 10.83 13.59 2.11
C ASN A 120 12.29 13.88 1.77
N ASN A 121 13.00 12.92 1.19
CA ASN A 121 14.37 13.09 0.69
C ASN A 121 14.42 13.62 -0.75
N GLY A 122 13.26 13.95 -1.34
CA GLY A 122 13.16 14.47 -2.71
C GLY A 122 13.30 13.41 -3.80
N ASP A 123 13.22 12.12 -3.45
CA ASP A 123 13.18 11.02 -4.41
C ASP A 123 11.72 10.71 -4.80
N ASP A 124 11.36 11.07 -6.02
CA ASP A 124 10.04 10.84 -6.61
C ASP A 124 9.99 9.60 -7.51
N ALA A 125 11.06 8.79 -7.54
CA ALA A 125 11.11 7.57 -8.33
C ALA A 125 10.18 6.49 -7.75
N TYR A 126 9.39 5.88 -8.63
CA TYR A 126 8.61 4.69 -8.30
C TYR A 126 9.45 3.43 -8.45
N TRP A 127 9.35 2.56 -7.46
CA TRP A 127 9.79 1.17 -7.53
C TRP A 127 8.62 0.27 -7.94
N VAL A 128 8.92 -0.94 -8.37
CA VAL A 128 7.90 -1.92 -8.82
C VAL A 128 7.96 -3.14 -7.91
N LEU A 129 6.81 -3.63 -7.46
CA LEU A 129 6.76 -4.88 -6.72
C LEU A 129 7.13 -6.07 -7.62
N PRO A 130 7.75 -7.11 -7.06
CA PRO A 130 7.94 -8.37 -7.79
C PRO A 130 6.60 -8.91 -8.33
N PRO A 131 6.54 -9.31 -9.62
CA PRO A 131 5.30 -9.75 -10.29
C PRO A 131 4.70 -11.01 -9.65
N HIS A 132 5.58 -11.82 -9.10
CA HIS A 132 5.32 -13.06 -8.40
C HIS A 132 6.33 -13.15 -7.26
N GLY A 133 6.06 -14.06 -6.33
CA GLY A 133 6.96 -14.33 -5.22
C GLY A 133 6.26 -14.25 -3.88
N SER A 134 6.99 -14.67 -2.88
CA SER A 134 6.60 -14.71 -1.47
C SER A 134 6.53 -13.32 -0.85
N VAL A 135 5.82 -13.22 0.28
CA VAL A 135 5.83 -12.04 1.16
C VAL A 135 7.25 -11.64 1.55
N ALA A 136 8.15 -12.62 1.74
CA ALA A 136 9.54 -12.36 2.11
C ALA A 136 10.33 -11.64 0.99
N GLU A 137 10.08 -11.99 -0.27
CA GLU A 137 10.69 -11.32 -1.42
C GLU A 137 10.17 -9.88 -1.57
N ILE A 138 8.86 -9.68 -1.37
CA ILE A 138 8.27 -8.32 -1.34
C ILE A 138 8.88 -7.50 -0.19
N ALA A 139 8.96 -8.07 1.02
CA ALA A 139 9.55 -7.39 2.17
C ALA A 139 11.00 -6.99 1.92
N GLN A 140 11.78 -7.86 1.24
CA GLN A 140 13.13 -7.53 0.84
C GLN A 140 13.17 -6.35 -0.14
N THR A 141 12.28 -6.31 -1.14
CA THR A 141 12.19 -5.17 -2.07
C THR A 141 11.82 -3.87 -1.35
N LEU A 142 10.86 -3.91 -0.43
CA LEU A 142 10.46 -2.73 0.37
C LEU A 142 11.61 -2.25 1.28
N GLN A 143 12.36 -3.19 1.89
CA GLN A 143 13.51 -2.85 2.71
C GLN A 143 14.66 -2.27 1.87
N GLN A 144 14.93 -2.82 0.69
CA GLN A 144 15.93 -2.29 -0.23
C GLN A 144 15.61 -0.86 -0.66
N HIS A 145 14.33 -0.56 -0.88
CA HIS A 145 13.86 0.81 -1.15
C HIS A 145 14.24 1.73 0.02
N ILE A 146 13.85 1.39 1.26
CA ILE A 146 14.23 2.14 2.47
C ILE A 146 15.75 2.35 2.56
N ASP A 147 16.52 1.27 2.46
CA ASP A 147 17.98 1.30 2.63
C ASP A 147 18.67 2.14 1.55
N SER A 148 18.08 2.24 0.36
CA SER A 148 18.58 3.08 -0.73
C SER A 148 18.33 4.56 -0.48
N THR A 149 17.19 4.89 0.13
CA THR A 149 16.76 6.25 0.45
C THR A 149 17.48 6.83 1.67
N ASP A 150 17.77 6.02 2.69
CA ASP A 150 18.49 6.44 3.91
C ASP A 150 19.95 6.86 3.64
N ARG A 151 20.47 6.55 2.45
CA ARG A 151 21.85 6.88 2.04
C ARG A 151 21.99 8.20 1.28
N LEU A 152 20.88 8.91 1.05
CA LEU A 152 20.84 10.22 0.38
C LEU A 152 20.93 11.36 1.39
#